data_AF-A0A4S8LKG9-F1
#
_entry.id   AF-A0A4S8LKG9-F1
#
_cell.length_a   1.000
_cell.length_b   1.000
_cell.length_c   1.000
_cell.angle_alpha   90.00
_cell.angle_beta   90.00
_cell.angle_gamma   90.00
#
_symmetry.space_group_name_H-M   'P 1'
#
loop_
_entity.id
_entity.type
_entity.pdbx_description
1 polymer ?
#
loop_
_entity_poly.entity_id
_entity_poly.type
_entity_poly.pdbx_seq_one_letter_code
_entity_poly.pdbx_strand_id
1 'polypeptide(L)'
;FHLNGKLWVEDTPIFANPTLLEPAPLLQSLSILCSWKDITGGVLPQMFSGVTPKLSHLFLEHFTSWPSNHFRNLTHLCLFNQDLDTLPTTSIFLDFLEDSPTLEELAL
;
A
#
# COMPACT_ATOMS: atom_id res chain seq x y z
N PHE A 1 -10.92 -3.97 0.76
CA PHE A 1 -10.42 -4.29 2.11
C PHE A 1 -9.87 -3.00 2.70
N HIS A 2 -10.35 -2.60 3.88
CA HIS A 2 -10.02 -1.30 4.47
C HIS A 2 -9.40 -1.52 5.84
N LEU A 3 -8.14 -1.13 5.99
CA LEU A 3 -7.39 -1.13 7.24
C LEU A 3 -7.34 0.30 7.77
N ASN A 4 -7.88 0.53 8.97
CA ASN A 4 -7.91 1.85 9.58
C ASN A 4 -7.32 1.82 11.00
N GLY A 5 -6.08 2.25 11.11
CA GLY A 5 -5.28 2.44 12.32
C GLY A 5 -5.94 3.31 13.39
N LYS A 6 -6.78 4.28 13.01
CA LYS A 6 -7.49 5.14 13.99
C LYS A 6 -8.48 4.35 14.85
N LEU A 7 -8.96 3.21 14.34
CA LEU A 7 -9.90 2.34 15.06
C LEU A 7 -9.17 1.23 15.84
N TRP A 8 -7.84 1.16 15.78
CA TRP A 8 -7.04 0.19 16.51
C TRP A 8 -6.71 0.69 17.91
N VAL A 9 -7.54 0.27 18.88
CA VAL A 9 -7.51 0.74 20.28
C VAL A 9 -6.40 0.06 21.12
N GLU A 10 -5.85 -1.07 20.68
CA GLU A 10 -4.85 -1.85 21.43
C GLU A 10 -3.40 -1.58 20.98
N ASP A 11 -2.42 -1.85 21.84
CA ASP A 11 -0.96 -1.84 21.53
C ASP A 11 -0.54 -2.97 20.57
N THR A 12 -1.49 -3.74 20.03
CA THR A 12 -1.23 -4.80 19.08
C THR A 12 -0.83 -4.21 17.74
N PRO A 13 0.30 -4.65 17.14
CA PRO A 13 0.71 -4.15 15.85
C PRO A 13 -0.33 -4.49 14.78
N ILE A 14 -0.77 -3.49 14.01
CA ILE A 14 -1.77 -3.61 12.94
C ILE A 14 -1.43 -4.79 12.02
N PHE A 15 -0.15 -4.91 11.65
CA PHE A 15 0.36 -5.88 10.69
C PHE A 15 0.81 -7.21 11.30
N ALA A 16 0.75 -7.37 12.62
CA ALA A 16 1.00 -8.65 13.27
C ALA A 16 -0.21 -9.61 13.19
N ASN A 17 -1.33 -9.16 12.62
CA ASN A 17 -2.50 -9.99 12.45
C ASN A 17 -2.21 -11.14 11.45
N PRO A 18 -2.39 -12.42 11.83
CA PRO A 18 -2.09 -13.57 10.96
C PRO A 18 -2.86 -13.54 9.63
N THR A 19 -4.04 -12.93 9.59
CA THR A 19 -4.83 -12.80 8.36
C THR A 19 -4.18 -11.84 7.35
N LEU A 20 -3.28 -10.97 7.80
CA LEU A 20 -2.47 -10.07 6.99
C LEU A 20 -1.10 -10.68 6.59
N LEU A 21 -0.92 -11.98 6.82
CA LEU A 21 0.23 -12.74 6.33
C LEU A 21 -0.12 -13.66 5.16
N GLU A 22 -1.41 -13.91 4.95
CA GLU A 22 -1.90 -14.78 3.88
C GLU A 22 -2.06 -14.03 2.55
N PRO A 23 -1.77 -14.66 1.39
CA PRO A 23 -2.03 -14.07 0.09
C PRO A 23 -3.51 -13.75 -0.13
N ALA A 24 -3.79 -12.61 -0.78
CA ALA A 24 -5.15 -12.17 -1.08
C ALA A 24 -5.42 -12.13 -2.61
N PRO A 25 -5.55 -13.29 -3.29
CA PRO A 25 -5.58 -13.37 -4.75
C PRO A 25 -6.83 -12.74 -5.40
N LEU A 26 -7.91 -12.58 -4.63
CA LEU A 26 -9.17 -11.98 -5.08
C LEU A 26 -9.31 -10.50 -4.68
N LEU A 27 -8.31 -9.94 -4.01
CA LEU A 27 -8.36 -8.56 -3.53
C LEU A 27 -8.35 -7.58 -4.71
N GLN A 28 -9.36 -6.72 -4.78
CA GLN A 28 -9.51 -5.70 -5.83
C GLN A 28 -9.25 -4.28 -5.35
N SER A 29 -9.61 -3.98 -4.11
CA SER A 29 -9.45 -2.66 -3.52
C SER A 29 -8.82 -2.79 -2.15
N LEU A 30 -7.81 -1.97 -1.88
CA LEU A 30 -7.09 -1.87 -0.63
C LEU A 30 -7.00 -0.41 -0.21
N SER A 31 -7.30 -0.17 1.06
CA SER A 31 -7.03 1.13 1.69
C SER A 31 -6.36 0.91 3.03
N ILE A 32 -5.26 1.61 3.28
CA ILE A 32 -4.52 1.56 4.54
C ILE A 32 -4.38 2.98 5.08
N LEU A 33 -5.05 3.23 6.21
CA LEU A 33 -5.02 4.49 6.95
C LEU A 33 -4.39 4.24 8.31
N CYS A 34 -3.07 4.30 8.43
CA CYS A 34 -2.37 3.92 9.65
C CYS A 34 -2.15 5.06 10.64
N SER A 35 -2.29 6.33 10.24
CA SER A 35 -2.03 7.49 11.12
C SER A 35 -0.71 7.35 11.91
N TRP A 36 0.38 7.03 11.21
CA TRP A 36 1.73 6.74 11.73
C TRP A 36 1.90 5.47 12.58
N LYS A 37 0.83 4.75 12.91
CA LYS A 37 0.90 3.54 13.74
C LYS A 37 1.49 2.34 12.96
N ASP A 38 2.48 1.68 13.57
CA ASP A 38 3.13 0.45 13.07
C ASP A 38 3.81 0.56 11.70
N ILE A 39 4.14 1.77 11.26
CA ILE A 39 4.83 2.03 10.01
C ILE A 39 6.34 1.94 10.24
N THR A 40 6.96 0.87 9.77
CA THR A 40 8.42 0.69 9.86
C THR A 40 9.03 1.01 8.50
N GLY A 41 9.63 2.20 8.37
CA GLY A 41 10.32 2.63 7.15
C GLY A 41 9.42 2.76 5.91
N GLY A 42 8.11 2.95 6.10
CA GLY A 42 7.15 3.09 4.99
C GLY A 42 6.90 1.82 4.18
N VAL A 43 7.32 0.65 4.67
CA VAL A 43 7.25 -0.63 3.94
C VAL A 43 5.87 -1.27 4.08
N LEU A 44 5.31 -1.67 2.95
CA LEU A 44 4.05 -2.42 2.93
C LEU A 44 4.22 -3.84 3.53
N PRO A 45 3.21 -4.33 4.28
CA PRO A 45 3.22 -5.68 4.83
C PRO A 45 3.38 -6.80 3.80
N GLN A 46 3.90 -7.95 4.26
CA GLN A 46 4.22 -9.09 3.39
C GLN A 46 3.00 -9.67 2.64
N MET A 47 1.76 -9.57 3.14
CA MET A 47 0.57 -9.95 2.35
C MET A 47 0.47 -9.26 0.99
N PHE A 48 1.05 -8.06 0.86
CA PHE A 48 1.07 -7.29 -0.38
C PHE A 48 2.31 -7.57 -1.24
N SER A 49 3.30 -8.28 -0.69
CA SER A 49 4.37 -8.94 -1.44
C SER A 49 3.98 -10.35 -1.93
N GLY A 50 2.76 -10.81 -1.59
CA GLY A 50 2.07 -11.90 -2.25
C GLY A 50 1.31 -11.39 -3.47
N VAL A 51 1.26 -12.16 -4.55
CA VAL A 51 0.59 -11.74 -5.80
C VAL A 51 -0.88 -11.44 -5.51
N THR A 52 -1.25 -10.15 -5.53
CA THR A 52 -2.63 -9.66 -5.52
C THR A 52 -3.02 -9.29 -6.95
N PRO A 53 -3.21 -10.28 -7.85
CA PRO A 53 -3.27 -10.03 -9.29
C PRO A 53 -4.50 -9.23 -9.69
N LYS A 54 -5.53 -9.15 -8.84
CA LYS A 54 -6.77 -8.42 -9.13
C LYS A 54 -6.80 -7.03 -8.51
N LEU A 55 -5.74 -6.59 -7.83
CA LEU A 55 -5.73 -5.30 -7.16
C LEU A 55 -5.75 -4.19 -8.21
N SER A 56 -6.81 -3.38 -8.17
CA SER A 56 -7.04 -2.26 -9.07
C SER A 56 -7.13 -0.91 -8.36
N HIS A 57 -7.49 -0.89 -7.08
CA HIS A 57 -7.58 0.34 -6.29
C HIS A 57 -6.66 0.24 -5.07
N LEU A 58 -5.74 1.20 -4.95
CA LEU A 58 -4.78 1.26 -3.87
C LEU A 58 -4.77 2.65 -3.23
N PHE A 59 -5.10 2.71 -1.94
CA PHE A 59 -5.05 3.92 -1.13
C PHE A 59 -4.09 3.71 0.05
N LEU A 60 -3.05 4.55 0.17
CA LEU A 60 -2.00 4.40 1.17
C LEU A 60 -1.73 5.71 1.92
N GLU A 61 -1.85 5.66 3.24
CA GLU A 61 -1.41 6.74 4.13
C GLU A 61 0.00 6.43 4.68
N HIS A 62 0.97 7.32 4.45
CA HIS A 62 2.37 7.24 4.93
C HIS A 62 3.25 6.08 4.40
N PHE A 63 2.78 5.23 3.49
CA PHE A 63 3.60 4.15 2.90
C PHE A 63 4.34 4.62 1.64
N THR A 64 5.67 4.72 1.76
CA THR A 64 6.59 5.25 0.75
C THR A 64 7.39 4.16 0.02
N SER A 65 7.41 2.92 0.53
CA SER A 65 8.08 1.80 -0.11
C SER A 65 7.07 0.82 -0.69
N TRP A 66 7.02 0.77 -2.02
CA TRP A 66 6.11 -0.10 -2.78
C TRP A 66 6.92 -1.23 -3.41
N PRO A 67 6.49 -2.49 -3.28
CA PRO A 67 7.22 -3.60 -3.87
C PRO A 67 7.07 -3.54 -5.40
N SER A 68 8.17 -3.28 -6.09
CA SER A 68 8.27 -3.27 -7.56
C SER A 68 7.59 -4.51 -8.13
N ASN A 69 6.91 -4.40 -9.27
CA ASN A 69 6.18 -5.49 -9.97
C ASN A 69 4.85 -6.05 -9.41
N HIS A 70 4.30 -5.60 -8.27
CA HIS A 70 3.12 -6.28 -7.70
C HIS A 70 1.75 -5.77 -8.18
N PHE A 71 1.69 -4.58 -8.79
CA PHE A 71 0.42 -3.86 -8.96
C PHE A 71 0.09 -3.47 -10.41
N ARG A 72 0.35 -4.38 -11.36
CA ARG A 72 0.18 -4.12 -12.80
C ARG A 72 -1.24 -3.74 -13.25
N ASN A 73 -2.25 -4.09 -12.45
CA ASN A 73 -3.66 -3.88 -12.76
C ASN A 73 -4.28 -2.69 -12.01
N LEU A 74 -3.45 -1.82 -11.41
CA LEU A 74 -3.94 -0.60 -10.78
C LEU A 74 -4.58 0.32 -11.80
N THR A 75 -5.82 0.68 -11.53
CA THR A 75 -6.55 1.76 -12.20
C THR A 75 -6.61 3.01 -11.34
N HIS A 76 -6.59 2.88 -10.01
CA HIS A 76 -6.65 4.00 -9.07
C HIS A 76 -5.54 3.90 -8.02
N LEU A 77 -4.68 4.92 -7.95
CA LEU A 77 -3.68 5.09 -6.91
C LEU A 77 -3.95 6.38 -6.13
N CYS A 78 -4.02 6.26 -4.81
CA CYS A 78 -3.99 7.42 -3.92
C CYS A 78 -2.91 7.25 -2.85
N LEU A 79 -1.99 8.20 -2.82
CA LEU A 79 -0.96 8.33 -1.81
C LEU A 79 -1.30 9.55 -0.96
N PHE A 80 -1.33 9.40 0.37
CA PHE A 80 -1.69 10.50 1.27
C PHE A 80 -0.71 10.59 2.44
N ASN A 81 -0.44 11.81 2.92
CA ASN A 81 0.46 12.10 4.05
C ASN A 81 1.81 11.36 3.97
N GLN A 82 2.44 11.34 2.79
CA GLN A 82 3.72 10.65 2.62
C GLN A 82 4.82 11.29 3.48
N ASP A 83 5.65 10.46 4.09
CA ASP A 83 6.77 10.91 4.91
C ASP A 83 7.94 11.39 4.01
N LEU A 84 8.41 12.61 4.24
CA LEU A 84 9.47 13.22 3.43
C LEU A 84 10.82 12.53 3.62
N ASP A 85 11.07 11.95 4.79
CA ASP A 85 12.36 11.31 5.10
C ASP A 85 12.48 9.93 4.45
N THR A 86 11.34 9.31 4.10
CA THR A 86 11.29 7.98 3.48
C THR A 86 10.73 8.00 2.06
N LEU A 87 10.38 9.18 1.53
CA LEU A 87 9.82 9.35 0.20
C LEU A 87 10.75 8.74 -0.86
N PRO A 88 10.23 7.95 -1.81
CA PRO A 88 11.04 7.47 -2.90
C PRO A 88 11.51 8.65 -3.76
N THR A 89 12.65 8.46 -4.43
CA THR A 89 13.09 9.42 -5.44
C THR A 89 12.06 9.50 -6.57
N THR A 90 12.02 10.63 -7.29
CA THR A 90 11.14 10.78 -8.45
C THR A 90 11.32 9.65 -9.46
N SER A 91 12.54 9.17 -9.67
CA SER A 91 12.81 8.03 -10.57
C SER A 91 12.11 6.76 -10.10
N ILE A 92 12.25 6.39 -8.82
CA ILE A 92 11.58 5.20 -8.26
C ILE A 92 10.06 5.33 -8.37
N PHE A 93 9.52 6.54 -8.17
CA PHE A 93 8.09 6.79 -8.35
C PHE A 93 7.65 6.63 -9.81
N LEU A 94 8.43 7.12 -10.77
CA LEU A 94 8.13 6.95 -12.19
C LEU A 94 8.24 5.48 -12.62
N ASP A 95 9.22 4.73 -12.13
CA ASP A 95 9.35 3.29 -12.37
C ASP A 95 8.09 2.54 -11.86
N PHE A 96 7.56 2.94 -10.70
CA PHE A 96 6.32 2.38 -10.16
C PHE A 96 5.10 2.68 -11.06
N LEU A 97 5.00 3.90 -11.60
CA LEU A 97 3.92 4.27 -12.51
C LEU A 97 4.03 3.52 -13.84
N GLU A 98 5.25 3.34 -14.37
CA GLU A 98 5.51 2.57 -15.58
C GLU A 98 5.09 1.09 -15.42
N ASP A 99 5.27 0.53 -14.22
CA ASP A 99 4.81 -0.81 -13.85
C ASP A 99 3.27 -0.95 -13.80
N SER A 100 2.52 0.16 -13.86
CA SER A 100 1.06 0.23 -13.73
C SER A 100 0.41 0.80 -15.00
N PRO A 101 0.50 0.12 -16.17
CA PRO A 101 0.07 0.68 -17.46
C PRO A 101 -1.44 0.87 -17.60
N THR A 102 -2.23 0.34 -16.66
CA THR A 102 -3.70 0.48 -16.63
C THR A 102 -4.17 1.60 -15.71
N LEU A 103 -3.24 2.41 -15.18
CA LEU A 103 -3.57 3.49 -14.24
C LEU A 103 -4.38 4.58 -14.94
N GLU A 104 -5.57 4.85 -14.40
CA GLU A 104 -6.52 5.84 -14.89
C GLU A 104 -6.53 7.08 -13.98
N GLU A 105 -6.38 6.88 -12.67
CA GLU A 105 -6.44 7.93 -11.66
C GLU A 105 -5.24 7.90 -10.72
N LEU A 106 -4.63 9.07 -10.51
CA LEU A 106 -3.54 9.30 -9.58
C LEU A 106 -3.88 10.48 -8.67
N ALA A 107 -3.89 10.24 -7.36
CA ALA A 107 -4.04 11.26 -6.32
C ALA A 107 -2.85 11.23 -5.37
N LEU A 108 -2.31 12.41 -5.04
CA LEU A 108 -1.12 12.62 -4.20
C LEU A 108 -1.42 13.57 -3.04
#